data_AF-A0A1G8ZF54-F1
#
_entry.id   AF-A0A1G8ZF54-F1
#
_cell.length_a   1.000
_cell.length_b   1.000
_cell.length_c   1.000
_cell.angle_alpha   90.00
_cell.angle_beta   90.00
_cell.angle_gamma   90.00
#
_symmetry.space_group_name_H-M   'P 1'
#
loop_
_entity.id
_entity.type
_entity.pdbx_description
1 polymer ?
#
loop_
_entity_poly.entity_id
_entity_poly.type
_entity_poly.pdbx_seq_one_letter_code
_entity_poly.pdbx_strand_id
1 'polypeptide(L)'
;RPGFPADGFATLAEAQDWVQQFTEWYNHEHRHSALRYVTPSQRHNGEAKGILAQRREVFEAAKQRHPERWSGDIRKLSLPEIVHLNPERDPVPQAAGF
;
A
#
# COMPACT_ATOMS: atom_id res chain seq x y z
N ARG A 1 -13.24 -6.00 5.21
CA ARG A 1 -12.80 -5.17 6.35
C ARG A 1 -13.88 -5.19 7.40
N PRO A 2 -13.57 -5.59 8.65
CA PRO A 2 -14.49 -5.37 9.75
C PRO A 2 -14.71 -3.87 9.96
N GLY A 3 -15.96 -3.45 10.15
CA GLY A 3 -16.28 -2.07 10.50
C GLY A 3 -15.88 -1.80 11.95
N PHE A 4 -15.22 -0.67 12.23
CA PHE A 4 -14.95 -0.28 13.61
C PHE A 4 -16.27 0.10 14.29
N PRO A 5 -16.60 -0.42 15.49
CA PRO A 5 -17.85 -0.09 16.16
C PRO A 5 -17.92 1.39 16.54
N ALA A 6 -19.07 2.03 16.31
CA ALA A 6 -19.24 3.46 16.61
C ALA A 6 -19.16 3.74 18.12
N ASP A 7 -19.74 2.88 18.94
CA ASP A 7 -19.79 3.02 20.41
C ASP A 7 -18.59 2.33 21.11
N GLY A 8 -17.63 1.81 20.34
CA GLY A 8 -16.53 1.01 20.84
C GLY A 8 -16.94 -0.44 21.19
N PHE A 9 -16.18 -1.08 22.06
CA PHE A 9 -16.40 -2.47 22.47
C PHE A 9 -16.95 -2.51 23.90
N ALA A 10 -17.98 -3.31 24.14
CA ALA A 10 -18.57 -3.47 25.47
C ALA A 10 -17.68 -4.36 26.35
N THR A 11 -16.91 -5.27 25.74
CA THR A 11 -16.02 -6.18 26.45
C THR A 11 -14.64 -6.26 25.81
N LEU A 12 -13.66 -6.71 26.61
CA LEU A 12 -12.31 -7.01 26.11
C LEU A 12 -12.34 -8.10 25.03
N ALA A 13 -13.20 -9.10 25.18
CA ALA A 13 -13.31 -10.19 24.21
C ALA A 13 -13.77 -9.68 22.83
N GLU A 14 -14.78 -8.81 22.79
CA GLU A 14 -15.23 -8.18 21.54
C GLU A 14 -14.12 -7.37 20.87
N ALA A 15 -13.34 -6.63 21.67
CA ALA A 15 -12.19 -5.87 21.15
C ALA A 15 -11.13 -6.79 20.55
N GLN A 16 -10.82 -7.91 21.21
CA GLN A 16 -9.85 -8.90 20.74
C GLN A 16 -10.32 -9.57 19.45
N ASP A 17 -11.57 -10.00 19.39
CA ASP A 17 -12.16 -10.62 18.20
C ASP A 17 -12.14 -9.68 17.01
N TRP A 18 -12.44 -8.40 17.24
CA TRP A 18 -12.38 -7.39 16.19
C TRP A 18 -10.95 -7.15 15.72
N VAL A 19 -9.98 -7.00 16.62
CA VAL A 19 -8.56 -6.80 16.26
C VAL A 19 -8.02 -7.98 15.49
N GLN A 20 -8.38 -9.22 15.85
CA GLN A 20 -7.98 -10.41 15.12
C GLN A 20 -8.51 -10.37 13.68
N GLN A 21 -9.82 -10.14 13.50
CA GLN A 21 -10.44 -10.03 12.18
C GLN A 21 -9.85 -8.88 11.35
N PHE A 22 -9.57 -7.75 12.00
CA PHE A 22 -8.97 -6.60 11.33
C PHE A 22 -7.56 -6.93 10.85
N THR A 23 -6.75 -7.58 11.68
CA THR A 23 -5.36 -7.92 11.37
C THR A 23 -5.29 -8.92 10.21
N GLU A 24 -6.15 -9.94 10.23
CA GLU A 24 -6.25 -10.91 9.14
C GLU A 24 -6.58 -10.22 7.82
N TRP A 25 -7.67 -9.43 7.81
CA TRP A 25 -8.07 -8.67 6.63
C TRP A 25 -6.98 -7.69 6.16
N TYR A 26 -6.36 -6.96 7.10
CA TYR A 26 -5.32 -5.98 6.80
C TYR A 26 -4.11 -6.63 6.11
N ASN A 27 -3.66 -7.78 6.63
CA ASN A 27 -2.46 -8.44 6.13
C ASN A 27 -2.69 -9.24 4.85
N HIS A 28 -3.88 -9.83 4.68
CA HIS A 28 -4.12 -10.84 3.63
C HIS A 28 -5.09 -10.40 2.54
N GLU A 29 -5.94 -9.40 2.76
CA GLU A 29 -6.93 -8.95 1.78
C GLU A 29 -6.74 -7.49 1.37
N HIS A 30 -6.39 -6.62 2.32
CA HIS A 30 -6.28 -5.19 2.08
C HIS A 30 -5.07 -4.86 1.19
N ARG A 31 -5.32 -4.20 0.07
CA ARG A 31 -4.30 -3.77 -0.88
C ARG A 31 -3.93 -2.31 -0.64
N HIS A 32 -2.70 -2.07 -0.22
CA HIS A 32 -2.22 -0.73 0.12
C HIS A 32 -1.70 0.03 -1.10
N SER A 33 -2.14 1.26 -1.30
CA SER A 33 -1.68 2.12 -2.41
C SER A 33 -0.16 2.38 -2.36
N ALA A 34 0.39 2.58 -1.15
CA ALA A 34 1.83 2.74 -0.92
C ALA A 34 2.63 1.48 -1.30
N LEU A 35 1.99 0.30 -1.24
CA LEU A 35 2.57 -0.97 -1.68
C LEU A 35 2.20 -1.30 -3.13
N ARG A 36 1.75 -0.32 -3.93
CA ARG A 36 1.28 -0.55 -5.30
C ARG A 36 0.18 -1.61 -5.38
N TYR A 37 -0.71 -1.64 -4.39
CA TYR A 37 -1.85 -2.56 -4.31
C TYR A 37 -1.45 -4.04 -4.29
N VAL A 38 -0.40 -4.38 -3.53
CA VAL A 38 -0.22 -5.72 -2.96
C VAL A 38 -0.63 -5.69 -1.49
N THR A 39 -0.87 -6.86 -0.91
CA THR A 39 -1.15 -6.99 0.52
C THR A 39 0.16 -6.92 1.34
N PRO A 40 0.10 -6.58 2.64
CA PRO A 40 1.28 -6.61 3.50
C PRO A 40 1.93 -8.00 3.52
N SER A 41 1.14 -9.07 3.60
CA SER A 41 1.65 -10.45 3.57
C SER A 41 2.35 -10.78 2.24
N GLN A 42 1.79 -10.41 1.10
CA GLN A 42 2.43 -10.60 -0.22
C GLN A 42 3.77 -9.87 -0.32
N ARG A 43 3.88 -8.68 0.28
CA ARG A 43 5.16 -7.97 0.34
C ARG A 43 6.14 -8.67 1.27
N HIS A 44 5.69 -9.06 2.47
CA HIS A 44 6.51 -9.72 3.46
C HIS A 44 7.10 -11.04 2.95
N ASN A 45 6.29 -11.82 2.23
CA ASN A 45 6.68 -13.10 1.65
C ASN A 45 7.49 -12.97 0.35
N GLY A 46 7.78 -11.75 -0.12
CA GLY A 46 8.53 -11.51 -1.36
C GLY A 46 7.75 -11.72 -2.66
N GLU A 47 6.48 -12.10 -2.60
CA GLU A 47 5.60 -12.35 -3.76
C GLU A 47 5.33 -11.10 -4.59
N ALA A 48 5.45 -9.92 -3.98
CA ALA A 48 5.14 -8.65 -4.62
C ALA A 48 5.89 -8.42 -5.94
N LYS A 49 7.14 -8.89 -6.06
CA LYS A 49 7.93 -8.75 -7.30
C LYS A 49 7.25 -9.45 -8.48
N GLY A 50 6.80 -10.70 -8.28
CA GLY A 50 6.12 -11.47 -9.31
C GLY A 50 4.76 -10.87 -9.68
N ILE A 51 3.97 -10.50 -8.67
CA ILE A 51 2.65 -9.88 -8.86
C ILE A 51 2.77 -8.59 -9.69
N LEU A 52 3.75 -7.75 -9.37
CA LEU A 52 3.93 -6.47 -10.06
C LEU A 52 4.51 -6.63 -11.48
N ALA A 53 5.30 -7.66 -11.73
CA ALA A 53 5.76 -8.02 -13.07
C ALA A 53 4.58 -8.45 -13.97
N GLN A 54 3.74 -9.38 -13.49
CA GLN A 54 2.55 -9.82 -14.23
C GLN A 54 1.59 -8.64 -14.49
N ARG A 55 1.40 -7.78 -13.49
CA ARG A 55 0.54 -6.59 -13.66
C ARG A 55 1.08 -5.62 -14.71
N ARG A 56 2.41 -5.49 -14.82
CA ARG A 56 3.04 -4.67 -15.86
C ARG A 56 2.68 -5.20 -17.25
N GLU A 57 2.81 -6.50 -17.47
CA GLU A 57 2.47 -7.14 -18.76
C GLU A 57 1.02 -6.85 -19.17
N VAL A 58 0.08 -6.97 -18.23
CA VAL A 58 -1.34 -6.65 -18.47
C VAL A 58 -1.53 -5.18 -18.86
N PHE A 59 -0.89 -4.25 -18.15
CA PHE A 59 -1.00 -2.83 -18.42
C PHE A 59 -0.38 -2.45 -19.77
N GLU A 60 0.78 -3.00 -20.11
CA GLU A 60 1.42 -2.78 -21.41
C GLU A 60 0.58 -3.33 -22.55
N ALA A 61 0.07 -4.57 -22.43
CA ALA A 61 -0.82 -5.15 -23.43
C ALA A 61 -2.12 -4.34 -23.61
N ALA A 62 -2.67 -3.81 -22.51
CA ALA A 62 -3.85 -2.95 -22.57
C ALA A 62 -3.54 -1.62 -23.28
N LYS A 63 -2.41 -0.99 -22.97
CA LYS A 63 -1.94 0.25 -23.62
C LYS A 63 -1.67 0.05 -25.11
N GLN A 64 -1.02 -1.05 -25.48
CA GLN A 64 -0.76 -1.39 -26.89
C GLN A 64 -2.05 -1.58 -27.69
N ARG A 65 -3.09 -2.16 -27.07
CA ARG A 65 -4.38 -2.39 -27.74
C ARG A 65 -5.18 -1.11 -27.98
N HIS A 66 -5.08 -0.15 -27.07
CA HIS A 66 -5.91 1.07 -27.07
C HIS A 66 -5.10 2.31 -26.70
N PRO A 67 -4.04 2.67 -27.44
CA PRO A 67 -3.12 3.74 -27.07
C PRO A 67 -3.82 5.09 -26.82
N GLU A 68 -4.94 5.35 -27.50
CA GLU A 68 -5.78 6.55 -27.35
C GLU A 68 -6.34 6.76 -25.93
N ARG A 69 -6.42 5.70 -25.11
CA ARG A 69 -6.90 5.79 -23.72
C ARG A 69 -5.80 6.16 -22.72
N TRP A 70 -4.55 6.30 -23.17
CA TRP A 70 -3.40 6.62 -22.31
C TRP A 70 -2.80 7.96 -22.71
N SER A 71 -2.71 8.88 -21.74
CA SER A 71 -2.01 10.16 -21.91
C SER A 71 -0.48 10.04 -21.80
N GLY A 72 0.05 8.87 -21.42
CA GLY A 72 1.48 8.65 -21.20
C GLY A 72 1.80 7.20 -20.88
N ASP A 73 2.85 6.97 -20.10
CA ASP A 73 3.26 5.63 -19.67
C ASP A 73 2.29 4.97 -18.71
N ILE A 74 2.41 3.64 -18.61
CA ILE A 74 1.66 2.87 -17.62
C ILE A 74 2.05 3.31 -16.21
N ARG A 75 1.17 3.01 -15.25
CA ARG A 75 1.40 3.32 -13.84
C ARG A 75 2.74 2.76 -13.36
N LYS A 76 3.44 3.49 -12.47
CA LYS A 76 4.63 2.97 -11.76
C LYS A 76 4.25 1.76 -10.89
N LEU A 77 4.71 0.58 -11.29
CA LEU A 77 4.48 -0.71 -10.63
C LEU A 77 5.74 -1.24 -9.92
N SER A 78 6.63 -0.37 -9.46
CA SER A 78 7.77 -0.77 -8.61
C SER A 78 7.54 -0.36 -7.15
N LEU A 79 8.02 -1.21 -6.24
CA LEU A 79 8.12 -0.89 -4.82
C LEU A 79 9.38 -0.06 -4.55
N PRO A 80 9.35 0.85 -3.55
CA PRO A 80 10.57 1.44 -3.03
C PRO A 80 11.45 0.35 -2.39
N GLU A 81 12.75 0.41 -2.66
CA GLU A 81 13.74 -0.52 -2.10
C GLU A 81 13.93 -0.27 -0.60
N ILE A 82 14.01 0.99 -0.20
CA ILE A 82 14.21 1.43 1.17
C ILE A 82 13.09 2.40 1.55
N VAL A 83 12.57 2.27 2.76
CA VAL A 83 11.61 3.20 3.37
C VAL A 83 12.00 3.43 4.82
N HIS A 84 11.79 4.64 5.33
CA HIS A 84 12.09 5.03 6.70
C HIS A 84 10.79 5.33 7.44
N LEU A 85 10.63 4.79 8.66
CA LEU A 85 9.46 5.08 9.50
C LEU A 85 9.50 6.52 10.04
N ASN A 86 10.71 6.98 10.40
CA ASN A 86 11.01 8.34 10.82
C ASN A 86 12.33 8.75 10.13
N PRO A 87 12.29 9.33 8.92
CA PRO A 87 13.51 9.85 8.30
C PRO A 87 14.06 10.99 9.16
N GLU A 88 15.39 11.12 9.20
CA GLU A 88 16.00 12.31 9.77
C GLU A 88 15.53 13.54 8.98
N ARG A 89 15.23 14.63 9.70
CA ARG A 89 14.85 15.88 9.06
C ARG A 89 16.10 16.51 8.46
N ASP A 90 15.98 17.00 7.22
CA ASP A 90 16.98 17.92 6.69
C ASP A 90 17.12 19.11 7.66
N PRO A 91 18.35 19.58 7.95
CA PRO A 91 18.55 20.75 8.78
C PRO A 91 17.78 21.92 8.18
N VAL A 92 16.92 22.55 9.00
CA VAL A 92 16.16 23.73 8.58
C VAL A 92 17.18 24.82 8.21
N PRO A 93 17.14 25.39 6.99
CA PRO A 93 18.01 26.50 6.62
C PRO A 93 17.84 27.61 7.66
N GLN A 94 18.95 28.02 8.27
CA GLN A 94 18.95 29.12 9.23
C GLN A 94 18.45 30.36 8.49
N ALA A 95 17.28 30.87 8.87
CA ALA A 95 16.72 32.07 8.27
C ALA A 95 17.74 33.19 8.42
N ALA A 96 18.20 33.74 7.29
CA ALA A 96 19.00 34.96 7.29
C ALA A 96 18.16 36.05 7.96
N GLY A 97 18.64 36.55 9.09
CA GLY A 97 18.01 37.66 9.81
C GLY A 97 17.84 38.87 8.88
N PHE A 98 16.69 39.52 9.01
CA PHE A 98 16.42 40.83 8.42
C PHE A 98 17.34 41.90 9.03
#